data_AF-A0A1V5BF02-F1
#
_entry.id   AF-A0A1V5BF02-F1
#
_cell.length_a   1.000
_cell.length_b   1.000
_cell.length_c   1.000
_cell.angle_alpha   90.00
_cell.angle_beta   90.00
_cell.angle_gamma   90.00
#
_symmetry.space_group_name_H-M   'P 1'
#
loop_
_entity.id
_entity.type
_entity.pdbx_description
1 polymer ?
#
loop_
_entity_poly.entity_id
_entity_poly.type
_entity_poly.pdbx_seq_one_letter_code
_entity_poly.pdbx_strand_id
1 'polypeptide(L)'
;MSDPVFTAIIIYQSNLMRLSDTMLKDKIFGSKNNGCGCCGTGIVGLRQVNIDGRSIGIMGMDETFQEYLKNGKAPDDHTGGELVQDLKKLNFIPESAEDVYKKAFLREYQDYYEARKRRS
;
A
#
# COMPACT_ATOMS: atom_id res chain seq x y z
N MET A 1 -28.60 21.01 7.53
CA MET A 1 -28.03 22.13 6.74
C MET A 1 -26.55 21.81 6.58
N SER A 2 -26.16 21.25 5.44
CA SER A 2 -24.80 20.75 5.24
C SER A 2 -23.84 21.93 5.07
N ASP A 3 -22.73 21.92 5.81
CA ASP A 3 -21.72 22.98 5.76
C ASP A 3 -21.10 23.04 4.35
N PRO A 4 -21.19 24.19 3.65
CA PRO A 4 -20.65 24.34 2.30
C PRO A 4 -19.12 24.22 2.26
N VAL A 5 -18.42 24.52 3.36
CA VAL A 5 -16.96 24.40 3.47
C VAL A 5 -16.54 22.93 3.58
N PHE A 6 -17.26 22.15 4.38
CA PHE A 6 -16.98 20.71 4.53
C PHE A 6 -17.18 19.96 3.20
N THR A 7 -18.23 20.32 2.46
CA THR A 7 -18.52 19.76 1.14
C THR A 7 -17.41 20.10 0.13
N ALA A 8 -16.88 21.32 0.16
CA ALA A 8 -15.79 21.74 -0.72
C ALA A 8 -14.48 20.97 -0.45
N ILE A 9 -14.14 20.71 0.82
CA ILE A 9 -12.94 19.93 1.19
C ILE A 9 -13.04 18.49 0.68
N ILE A 10 -14.20 17.84 0.87
CA ILE A 10 -14.41 16.47 0.39
C ILE A 10 -14.33 16.40 -1.14
N ILE A 11 -14.92 17.36 -1.86
CA ILE A 11 -14.85 17.42 -3.33
C ILE A 11 -13.42 17.65 -3.81
N TYR A 12 -12.68 18.58 -3.18
CA TYR A 12 -11.29 18.85 -3.55
C TYR A 12 -10.40 17.63 -3.35
N GLN A 13 -10.51 16.94 -2.20
CA GLN A 13 -9.74 15.73 -1.93
C GLN A 13 -10.16 14.55 -2.82
N SER A 14 -11.45 14.43 -3.14
CA SER A 14 -11.95 13.41 -4.07
C SER A 14 -11.43 13.65 -5.49
N ASN A 15 -11.39 14.91 -5.94
CA ASN A 15 -10.85 15.27 -7.25
C ASN A 15 -9.33 15.10 -7.29
N LEU A 16 -8.62 15.46 -6.22
CA LEU A 16 -7.17 15.24 -6.12
C LEU A 16 -6.82 13.74 -6.18
N MET A 17 -7.57 12.91 -5.45
CA MET A 17 -7.41 11.45 -5.48
C MET A 17 -7.77 10.86 -6.85
N ARG A 18 -8.81 11.39 -7.53
CA ARG A 18 -9.17 10.96 -8.90
C ARG A 18 -8.11 11.36 -9.93
N LEU A 19 -7.50 12.54 -9.78
CA LEU A 19 -6.43 13.01 -10.66
C LEU A 19 -5.12 12.22 -10.45
N SER A 20 -4.78 11.90 -9.20
CA SER A 20 -3.65 10.99 -8.92
C SER A 20 -3.90 9.61 -9.48
N ASP A 21 -5.11 9.07 -9.36
CA ASP A 21 -5.46 7.76 -9.93
C ASP A 21 -5.35 7.74 -11.46
N THR A 22 -5.75 8.81 -12.15
CA THR A 22 -5.59 8.89 -13.61
C THR A 22 -4.12 8.95 -14.02
N MET A 23 -3.31 9.81 -13.38
CA MET A 23 -1.88 9.91 -13.72
C MET A 23 -1.08 8.65 -13.33
N LEU A 24 -1.51 7.96 -12.27
CA LEU A 24 -0.91 6.72 -11.80
C LEU A 24 -1.30 5.53 -12.70
N LYS A 25 -2.53 5.49 -13.22
CA LYS A 25 -2.96 4.51 -14.23
C LYS A 25 -2.15 4.63 -15.51
N ASP A 26 -1.89 5.85 -15.97
CA ASP A 26 -1.09 6.08 -17.17
C ASP A 26 0.38 5.65 -16.99
N LYS A 27 0.90 5.74 -15.75
CA LYS A 27 2.26 5.32 -15.40
C LYS A 27 2.41 3.82 -15.11
N ILE A 28 1.33 3.14 -14.71
CA ILE A 28 1.33 1.71 -14.34
C ILE A 28 0.89 0.81 -15.49
N PHE A 29 -0.10 1.23 -16.29
CA PHE A 29 -0.61 0.41 -17.40
C PHE A 29 0.06 0.74 -18.74
N GLY A 30 1.02 1.67 -18.75
CA GLY A 30 2.00 1.84 -19.82
C GLY A 30 2.99 0.67 -19.85
N SER A 31 2.69 -0.31 -20.70
CA SER A 31 3.55 -1.43 -21.13
C SER A 31 3.44 -2.74 -20.33
N LYS A 32 2.85 -3.75 -20.98
CA LYS A 32 3.02 -5.17 -20.68
C LYS A 32 4.51 -5.55 -20.75
N ASN A 33 5.21 -5.55 -19.63
CA ASN A 33 6.60 -6.01 -19.60
C ASN A 33 6.76 -7.10 -18.53
N ASN A 34 7.00 -8.32 -19.01
CA ASN A 34 7.62 -9.38 -18.23
C ASN A 34 9.00 -8.88 -17.77
N GLY A 35 9.13 -8.49 -16.50
CA GLY A 35 10.37 -7.96 -15.93
C GLY A 35 11.07 -8.98 -15.03
N CYS A 36 11.95 -9.78 -15.64
CA CYS A 36 12.97 -10.58 -14.97
C CYS A 36 14.15 -9.68 -14.53
N GLY A 37 14.73 -9.97 -13.37
CA GLY A 37 16.17 -9.81 -13.12
C GLY A 37 16.69 -8.45 -12.65
N CYS A 38 17.27 -8.46 -11.44
CA CYS A 38 18.51 -7.78 -11.06
C CYS A 38 18.64 -6.26 -11.36
N CYS A 39 18.57 -5.44 -10.30
CA CYS A 39 19.20 -4.11 -10.20
C CYS A 39 18.96 -3.15 -11.39
N GLY A 40 17.82 -2.45 -11.41
CA GLY A 40 17.59 -1.36 -12.36
C GLY A 40 16.49 -0.43 -11.88
N THR A 41 16.89 0.78 -11.46
CA THR A 41 16.05 1.97 -11.22
C THR A 41 14.64 1.67 -10.69
N GLY A 42 14.57 1.36 -9.38
CA GLY A 42 13.37 0.85 -8.71
C GLY A 42 12.17 1.79 -8.80
N ILE A 43 11.31 1.55 -9.79
CA ILE A 43 9.95 2.05 -9.74
C ILE A 43 9.29 1.28 -8.60
N VAL A 44 9.07 1.94 -7.46
CA VAL A 44 8.30 1.36 -6.35
C VAL A 44 6.92 0.99 -6.87
N GLY A 45 6.55 -0.27 -6.69
CA GLY A 45 5.25 -0.78 -7.10
C GLY A 45 4.12 -0.12 -6.32
N LEU A 46 2.97 0.08 -6.97
CA LEU A 46 1.72 0.43 -6.31
C LEU A 46 0.84 -0.81 -6.24
N ARG A 47 0.42 -1.18 -5.02
CA ARG A 47 -0.52 -2.27 -4.78
C ARG A 47 -1.83 -1.74 -4.22
N GLN A 48 -2.96 -2.24 -4.72
CA GLN A 48 -4.28 -1.92 -4.17
C GLN A 48 -4.56 -2.79 -2.94
N VAL A 49 -4.95 -2.17 -1.84
CA VAL A 49 -5.26 -2.83 -0.56
C VAL A 49 -6.65 -2.42 -0.10
N ASN A 50 -7.43 -3.38 0.39
CA ASN A 50 -8.69 -3.07 1.05
C ASN A 50 -8.44 -2.65 2.50
N ILE A 51 -8.72 -1.38 2.79
CA ILE A 51 -8.60 -0.76 4.12
C ILE A 51 -9.98 -0.20 4.49
N ASP A 52 -10.63 -0.83 5.46
CA ASP A 52 -11.98 -0.45 5.92
C ASP A 52 -13.01 -0.33 4.79
N GLY A 53 -13.02 -1.32 3.88
CA GLY A 53 -13.94 -1.35 2.74
C GLY A 53 -13.55 -0.45 1.56
N ARG A 54 -12.46 0.31 1.66
CA ARG A 54 -11.96 1.18 0.59
C ARG A 54 -10.73 0.57 -0.08
N SER A 55 -10.67 0.61 -1.41
CA SER A 55 -9.48 0.24 -2.16
C SER A 55 -8.51 1.43 -2.17
N ILE A 56 -7.37 1.28 -1.49
CA ILE A 56 -6.33 2.31 -1.38
C ILE A 56 -5.06 1.80 -2.06
N GLY A 57 -4.44 2.65 -2.89
CA GLY A 57 -3.13 2.36 -3.48
C GLY A 57 -2.01 2.60 -2.46
N ILE A 58 -1.19 1.59 -2.23
CA ILE A 58 -0.06 1.61 -1.29
C ILE A 58 1.22 1.39 -2.08
N MET A 59 2.14 2.36 -2.00
CA MET A 59 3.44 2.31 -2.66
C MET A 59 4.45 1.52 -1.81
N GLY A 60 5.28 0.71 -2.46
CA GLY A 60 6.41 -0.01 -1.84
C GLY A 60 6.04 -1.27 -1.07
N MET A 61 4.79 -1.72 -1.14
CA MET A 61 4.27 -2.80 -0.30
C MET A 61 4.91 -4.15 -0.59
N ASP A 62 5.08 -4.51 -1.86
CA ASP A 62 5.62 -5.82 -2.25
C ASP A 62 7.13 -5.89 -1.96
N GLU A 63 7.84 -4.77 -2.11
CA GLU A 63 9.26 -4.63 -1.76
C GLU A 63 9.47 -4.78 -0.26
N THR A 64 8.67 -4.09 0.56
CA THR A 64 8.72 -4.23 2.03
C THR A 64 8.41 -5.67 2.46
N PHE A 65 7.40 -6.31 1.86
CA PHE A 65 7.07 -7.70 2.17
C PHE A 65 8.19 -8.68 1.81
N GLN A 66 8.84 -8.46 0.66
CA GLN A 66 9.96 -9.28 0.24
C GLN A 66 11.15 -9.13 1.21
N GLU A 67 11.44 -7.90 1.65
CA GLU A 67 12.48 -7.63 2.63
C GLU A 67 12.17 -8.29 3.98
N TYR A 68 10.94 -8.16 4.47
CA TYR A 68 10.52 -8.73 5.75
C TYR A 68 10.61 -10.25 5.75
N LEU A 69 10.16 -10.88 4.66
CA LEU A 69 10.25 -12.33 4.52
C LEU A 69 11.71 -12.79 4.43
N LYS A 70 12.56 -12.08 3.67
CA LYS A 70 14.00 -12.37 3.58
C LYS A 70 14.68 -12.28 4.94
N ASN A 71 14.24 -11.36 5.79
CA ASN A 71 14.72 -11.17 7.16
C ASN A 71 14.05 -12.11 8.17
N GLY A 72 13.16 -13.01 7.73
CA GLY A 72 12.50 -14.01 8.60
C GLY A 72 11.44 -13.43 9.54
N LYS A 73 10.93 -12.23 9.28
CA LYS A 73 9.89 -11.61 10.11
C LYS A 73 8.56 -12.34 9.93
N ALA A 74 8.01 -12.87 11.01
CA ALA A 74 6.71 -13.54 11.01
C ALA A 74 5.55 -12.53 11.01
N PRO A 75 4.37 -12.84 10.46
CA PRO A 75 3.22 -11.95 10.50
C PRO A 75 2.60 -11.90 11.91
N ASP A 76 3.18 -11.10 12.79
CA ASP A 76 2.70 -10.84 14.15
C ASP A 76 2.35 -9.35 14.38
N ASP A 77 1.82 -9.04 15.56
CA ASP A 77 1.38 -7.68 15.91
C ASP A 77 2.54 -6.66 15.90
N HIS A 78 3.76 -7.10 16.28
CA HIS A 78 4.96 -6.27 16.23
C HIS A 78 5.30 -5.89 14.78
N THR A 79 5.33 -6.90 13.91
CA THR A 79 5.58 -6.75 12.47
C THR A 79 4.53 -5.85 11.82
N GLY A 80 3.26 -5.93 12.23
CA GLY A 80 2.23 -5.01 11.77
C GLY A 80 2.54 -3.54 12.07
N GLY A 81 3.10 -3.26 13.25
CA GLY A 81 3.52 -1.91 13.63
C GLY A 81 4.70 -1.42 12.78
N GLU A 82 5.71 -2.27 12.57
CA GLU A 82 6.86 -1.94 11.71
C GLU A 82 6.43 -1.69 10.26
N LEU A 83 5.51 -2.50 9.72
CA LEU A 83 4.95 -2.31 8.37
C LEU A 83 4.30 -0.93 8.21
N VAL A 84 3.55 -0.45 9.22
CA VAL A 84 2.98 0.90 9.18
C VAL A 84 4.09 1.94 9.13
N GLN A 85 5.11 1.84 9.97
CA GLN A 85 6.20 2.82 10.01
C GLN A 85 7.02 2.85 8.71
N ASP A 86 7.28 1.69 8.12
CA ASP A 86 8.04 1.60 6.88
C ASP A 86 7.23 2.10 5.67
N LEU A 87 5.95 1.72 5.57
CA LEU A 87 5.10 2.16 4.46
C LEU A 87 4.69 3.63 4.58
N LYS A 88 4.65 4.20 5.80
CA LYS A 88 4.41 5.63 6.04
C LYS A 88 5.53 6.52 5.49
N LYS A 89 6.73 5.98 5.22
CA LYS A 89 7.82 6.71 4.54
C LYS A 89 7.47 7.11 3.11
N LEU A 90 6.60 6.34 2.45
CA LEU A 90 6.17 6.56 1.06
C LEU A 90 4.70 6.95 0.95
N ASN A 91 3.88 6.68 1.96
CA ASN A 91 2.44 6.86 1.93
C ASN A 91 1.97 7.75 3.07
N PHE A 92 0.94 8.56 2.83
CA PHE A 92 0.30 9.31 3.91
C PHE A 92 -0.64 8.38 4.70
N ILE A 93 -0.31 8.13 5.97
CA ILE A 93 -1.13 7.37 6.91
C ILE A 93 -1.41 8.28 8.12
N PRO A 94 -2.66 8.75 8.31
CA PRO A 94 -3.04 9.51 9.49
C PRO A 94 -2.84 8.69 10.77
N GLU A 95 -2.35 9.32 11.84
CA GLU A 95 -2.18 8.66 13.16
C GLU A 95 -3.49 8.03 13.65
N SER A 96 -4.62 8.71 13.44
CA SER A 96 -5.95 8.21 13.80
C SER A 96 -6.40 6.98 13.02
N ALA A 97 -5.71 6.63 11.93
CA ALA A 97 -6.01 5.49 11.09
C ALA A 97 -4.94 4.39 11.16
N GLU A 98 -3.87 4.55 11.95
CA GLU A 98 -2.76 3.60 11.99
C GLU A 98 -3.19 2.19 12.36
N ASP A 99 -4.10 2.04 13.33
CA ASP A 99 -4.62 0.71 13.72
C ASP A 99 -5.38 0.01 12.60
N VAL A 100 -6.10 0.79 11.78
CA VAL A 100 -6.86 0.26 10.63
C VAL A 100 -5.89 -0.20 9.54
N TYR A 101 -4.85 0.60 9.28
CA TYR A 101 -3.80 0.27 8.31
C TYR A 101 -2.96 -0.91 8.78
N LYS A 102 -2.59 -0.97 10.07
CA LYS A 102 -1.88 -2.09 10.69
C LYS A 102 -2.59 -3.41 10.43
N LYS A 103 -3.89 -3.47 10.71
CA LYS A 103 -4.70 -4.68 10.48
C LYS A 103 -4.72 -5.08 9.01
N ALA A 104 -4.87 -4.11 8.10
CA ALA A 104 -4.87 -4.37 6.67
C ALA A 104 -3.51 -4.88 6.18
N PHE A 105 -2.42 -4.20 6.53
CA PHE A 105 -1.07 -4.59 6.13
C PHE A 105 -0.66 -5.95 6.67
N LEU A 106 -1.00 -6.24 7.93
CA LEU A 106 -0.70 -7.52 8.54
C LEU A 106 -1.45 -8.67 7.85
N ARG A 107 -2.72 -8.46 7.49
CA ARG A 107 -3.50 -9.44 6.71
C ARG A 107 -2.84 -9.73 5.36
N GLU A 108 -2.50 -8.69 4.60
CA GLU A 108 -1.86 -8.85 3.30
C GLU A 108 -0.47 -9.52 3.41
N TYR A 109 0.30 -9.22 4.47
CA TYR A 109 1.59 -9.82 4.71
C TYR A 109 1.47 -11.29 5.11
N GLN A 110 0.46 -11.64 5.93
CA GLN A 110 0.16 -13.02 6.29
C GLN A 110 -0.16 -13.85 5.04
N ASP A 111 -0.99 -13.33 4.13
CA ASP A 111 -1.30 -14.00 2.87
C ASP A 111 -0.04 -14.19 2.01
N TYR A 112 0.81 -13.16 1.93
CA TYR A 112 2.09 -13.21 1.22
C TYR A 112 3.06 -14.25 1.81
N TYR A 113 3.15 -14.32 3.14
CA TYR A 113 4.02 -15.22 3.89
C TYR A 113 3.60 -16.68 3.70
N GLU A 114 2.31 -16.98 3.90
CA GLU A 114 1.77 -18.33 3.74
C GLU A 114 1.85 -18.83 2.30
N ALA A 115 1.61 -17.96 1.31
CA ALA A 115 1.74 -18.31 -0.10
C ALA A 115 3.17 -18.78 -0.49
N ARG A 116 4.20 -18.27 0.20
CA ARG A 116 5.61 -18.65 -0.05
C ARG A 116 6.06 -19.84 0.79
N LYS A 117 5.54 -19.98 2.02
CA LYS A 117 5.76 -21.16 2.84
C LYS A 117 5.24 -22.44 2.16
N ARG A 118 4.10 -22.37 1.46
CA ARG A 118 3.55 -23.51 0.68
C ARG A 118 4.38 -23.91 -0.55
N ARG A 119 5.38 -23.11 -0.94
CA ARG A 119 6.28 -23.38 -2.08
C ARG A 119 7.69 -23.78 -1.64
N SER A 120 7.91 -23.89 -0.33
CA SER A 120 9.17 -24.31 0.32
C SER A 120 9.08 -25.77 0.71
#